data_AF-A0A537YQP6-F1
#
_entry.id   AF-A0A537YQP6-F1
#
_cell.length_a   1.000
_cell.length_b   1.000
_cell.length_c   1.000
_cell.angle_alpha   90.00
_cell.angle_beta   90.00
_cell.angle_gamma   90.00
#
_symmetry.space_group_name_H-M   'P 1'
#
loop_
_entity.id
_entity.type
_entity.pdbx_description
1 polymer ?
#
loop_
_entity_poly.entity_id
_entity_poly.type
_entity_poly.pdbx_seq_one_letter_code
_entity_poly.pdbx_strand_id
1 'polypeptide(L)'
;MQPVKEPPKKKQRQKVFLKSGEELTPELEDELAAEAERGYDLSKATWRIRTRPLLPDSPTFPEVSFRLSEGEFNAARQRAEDEGCTIGELAREAFDRYMDTDS
;
A
#
# COMPACT_ATOMS: atom_id res chain seq x y z
N MET A 1 14.33 18.97 -55.48
CA MET A 1 14.52 17.85 -54.52
C MET A 1 14.84 18.45 -53.17
N GLN A 2 13.93 18.35 -52.19
CA GLN A 2 14.27 18.70 -50.81
C GLN A 2 14.80 17.44 -50.11
N PRO A 3 15.86 17.55 -49.27
CA PRO A 3 16.45 16.39 -48.61
C PRO A 3 15.48 15.86 -47.54
N VAL A 4 15.27 14.54 -47.57
CA VAL A 4 14.48 13.80 -46.58
C VAL A 4 15.19 13.93 -45.23
N LYS A 5 14.56 14.58 -44.25
CA LYS A 5 15.06 14.64 -42.86
C LYS A 5 15.10 13.21 -42.30
N GLU A 6 16.26 12.82 -41.78
CA GLU A 6 16.41 11.57 -41.03
C GLU A 6 15.44 11.53 -39.84
N PRO A 7 14.89 10.33 -39.53
CA PRO A 7 13.98 10.19 -38.41
C PRO A 7 14.68 10.47 -37.08
N PRO A 8 13.98 11.06 -36.09
CA PRO A 8 14.56 11.38 -34.80
C PRO A 8 15.03 10.10 -34.09
N LYS A 9 16.26 10.13 -33.55
CA LYS A 9 16.84 9.03 -32.76
C LYS A 9 15.92 8.68 -31.59
N LYS A 10 15.57 7.39 -31.44
CA LYS A 10 14.74 6.89 -30.34
C LYS A 10 15.38 7.26 -28.99
N LYS A 11 14.65 7.99 -28.14
CA LYS A 11 15.09 8.27 -26.77
C LYS A 11 15.20 6.96 -26.00
N GLN A 12 16.33 6.74 -25.33
CA GLN A 12 16.49 5.59 -24.44
C GLN A 12 15.49 5.71 -23.28
N ARG A 13 14.68 4.66 -23.05
CA ARG A 13 13.73 4.62 -21.93
C ARG A 13 14.54 4.59 -20.63
N GLN A 14 14.18 5.45 -19.68
CA GLN A 14 14.73 5.39 -18.32
C GLN A 14 14.18 4.14 -17.62
N LYS A 15 15.02 3.44 -16.84
CA LYS A 15 14.55 2.34 -15.99
C LYS A 15 13.62 2.88 -14.91
N VAL A 16 12.42 2.31 -14.81
CA VAL A 16 11.40 2.66 -13.81
C VAL A 16 11.07 1.41 -13.02
N PHE A 17 10.76 1.55 -11.74
CA PHE A 17 10.47 0.43 -10.84
C PHE A 17 9.08 0.57 -10.22
N LEU A 18 8.41 -0.56 -9.99
CA LEU A 18 7.17 -0.65 -9.23
C LEU A 18 7.43 -0.36 -7.74
N LYS A 19 6.37 -0.08 -6.99
CA LYS A 19 6.46 0.06 -5.52
C LYS A 19 6.97 -1.21 -4.83
N SER A 20 6.77 -2.37 -5.46
CA SER A 20 7.32 -3.67 -5.03
C SER A 20 8.83 -3.82 -5.28
N GLY A 21 9.46 -2.89 -6.00
CA GLY A 21 10.88 -2.95 -6.38
C GLY A 21 11.16 -3.69 -7.69
N GLU A 22 10.14 -4.24 -8.35
CA GLU A 22 10.26 -4.90 -9.66
C GLU A 22 10.48 -3.88 -10.79
N GLU A 23 11.31 -4.21 -11.79
CA GLU A 23 11.56 -3.34 -12.94
C GLU A 23 10.33 -3.32 -13.86
N LEU A 24 9.86 -2.13 -14.24
CA LEU A 24 8.76 -1.96 -15.18
C LEU A 24 9.26 -2.19 -16.61
N THR A 25 9.17 -3.44 -17.07
CA THR A 25 9.47 -3.81 -18.45
C THR A 25 8.29 -3.50 -19.38
N PRO A 26 8.50 -3.39 -20.72
CA PRO A 26 7.40 -3.23 -21.67
C PRO A 26 6.36 -4.35 -21.59
N GLU A 27 6.79 -5.59 -21.33
CA GLU A 27 5.91 -6.73 -21.20
C GLU A 27 5.02 -6.61 -19.94
N LEU A 28 5.59 -6.17 -18.83
CA LEU A 28 4.86 -5.91 -17.59
C LEU A 28 3.91 -4.72 -17.73
N GLU A 29 4.29 -3.70 -18.50
CA GLU A 29 3.43 -2.56 -18.85
C GLU A 29 2.19 -3.02 -19.62
N ASP A 30 2.36 -3.86 -20.64
CA ASP A 30 1.25 -4.40 -21.44
C ASP A 30 0.35 -5.33 -20.61
N GLU A 31 0.92 -6.14 -19.71
CA GLU A 31 0.17 -7.01 -18.80
C GLU A 31 -0.70 -6.19 -17.84
N LEU A 32 -0.11 -5.18 -17.19
CA LEU A 32 -0.83 -4.29 -16.27
C LEU A 32 -1.93 -3.50 -16.99
N ALA A 33 -1.69 -3.08 -18.23
CA ALA A 33 -2.71 -2.43 -19.06
C ALA A 33 -3.88 -3.37 -19.37
N ALA A 34 -3.59 -4.60 -19.81
CA ALA A 34 -4.61 -5.61 -20.11
C ALA A 34 -5.41 -6.01 -18.85
N GLU A 35 -4.76 -6.07 -17.68
CA GLU A 35 -5.44 -6.27 -16.40
C GLU A 35 -6.40 -5.13 -16.08
N ALA A 36 -5.98 -3.87 -16.24
CA ALA A 36 -6.83 -2.71 -15.99
C ALA A 36 -8.05 -2.68 -16.93
N GLU A 37 -7.87 -3.01 -18.21
CA GLU A 37 -8.96 -3.07 -19.19
C GLU A 37 -9.95 -4.22 -18.92
N ARG A 38 -9.45 -5.37 -18.44
CA ARG A 38 -10.30 -6.51 -18.01
C ARG A 38 -11.20 -6.13 -16.83
N GLY A 39 -10.76 -5.19 -16.01
CA GLY A 39 -11.47 -4.73 -14.82
C GLY A 39 -11.39 -5.71 -13.65
N TYR A 40 -11.79 -5.23 -12.47
CA TYR A 40 -11.78 -5.99 -11.22
C TYR A 40 -13.19 -6.35 -10.77
N ASP A 41 -13.40 -7.61 -10.41
CA ASP A 41 -14.64 -8.08 -9.82
C ASP A 41 -14.71 -7.70 -8.33
N LEU A 42 -15.29 -6.54 -8.04
CA LEU A 42 -15.42 -6.02 -6.68
C LEU A 42 -16.40 -6.82 -5.80
N SER A 43 -17.18 -7.77 -6.35
CA SER A 43 -17.99 -8.66 -5.53
C SER A 43 -17.14 -9.62 -4.68
N LYS A 44 -15.91 -9.89 -5.12
CA LYS A 44 -14.90 -10.66 -4.39
C LYS A 44 -14.08 -9.80 -3.43
N ALA A 45 -14.22 -8.48 -3.51
CA ALA A 45 -13.50 -7.58 -2.63
C ALA A 45 -14.10 -7.66 -1.22
N THR A 46 -13.25 -7.92 -0.22
CA THR A 46 -13.65 -7.83 1.18
C THR A 46 -13.53 -6.38 1.63
N TRP A 47 -14.66 -5.73 1.89
CA TRP A 47 -14.68 -4.43 2.53
C TRP A 47 -14.24 -4.59 3.99
N ARG A 48 -13.03 -4.13 4.29
CA ARG A 48 -12.58 -3.99 5.68
C ARG A 48 -12.95 -2.58 6.16
N ILE A 49 -13.96 -2.47 7.01
CA ILE A 49 -14.21 -1.24 7.77
C ILE A 49 -13.08 -1.15 8.80
N ARG A 50 -12.07 -0.33 8.49
CA ARG A 50 -10.82 -0.21 9.27
C ARG A 50 -10.87 0.91 10.32
N THR A 51 -12.04 1.49 10.55
CA THR A 51 -12.26 2.61 11.48
C THR A 51 -12.90 2.13 12.77
N ARG A 52 -12.31 2.46 13.92
CA ARG A 52 -12.99 2.34 15.23
C ARG A 52 -14.22 3.27 15.20
N PRO A 53 -15.36 2.91 15.81
CA PRO A 53 -16.47 3.85 15.98
C PRO A 53 -16.03 5.07 16.80
N LEU A 54 -16.55 6.24 16.44
CA LEU A 54 -16.39 7.46 17.23
C LEU A 54 -17.00 7.26 18.62
N LEU A 55 -16.43 7.92 19.64
CA LEU A 55 -17.11 8.01 20.92
C LEU A 55 -18.38 8.86 20.75
N PRO A 56 -19.47 8.56 21.49
CA PRO A 56 -20.74 9.27 21.39
C PRO A 56 -20.61 10.80 21.52
N ASP A 57 -19.64 11.26 22.33
CA ASP A 57 -19.46 12.66 22.70
C ASP A 57 -18.13 13.27 22.23
N SER A 58 -17.42 12.62 21.29
CA SER A 58 -16.14 13.15 20.79
C SER A 58 -16.11 13.20 19.25
N PRO A 59 -15.72 14.33 18.66
CA PRO A 59 -15.45 14.42 17.21
C PRO A 59 -14.13 13.74 16.81
N THR A 60 -13.32 13.30 17.78
CA THR A 60 -12.01 12.67 17.55
C THR A 60 -11.91 11.31 18.23
N PHE A 61 -11.05 10.46 17.67
CA PHE A 61 -10.67 9.20 18.30
C PHE A 61 -9.73 9.46 19.48
N PRO A 62 -9.89 8.73 20.60
CA PRO A 62 -8.85 8.69 21.62
C PRO A 62 -7.53 8.21 21.02
N GLU A 63 -6.47 8.99 21.21
CA GLU A 63 -5.13 8.68 20.74
C GLU A 63 -4.20 8.46 21.93
N VAL A 64 -3.43 7.38 21.88
CA VAL A 64 -2.35 7.10 22.83
C VAL A 64 -1.05 7.11 22.05
N SER A 65 -0.13 7.99 22.44
CA SER A 65 1.21 8.04 21.87
C SER A 65 2.23 7.52 22.88
N PHE A 66 3.15 6.68 22.42
CA PHE A 66 4.25 6.16 23.22
C PHE A 66 5.53 6.16 22.38
N ARG A 67 6.68 6.17 23.06
CA ARG A 67 7.98 6.14 22.39
C ARG A 67 8.39 4.69 22.16
N LEU A 68 8.91 4.43 20.98
CA LEU A 68 9.51 3.16 20.60
C LEU A 68 11.01 3.36 20.39
N SER A 69 11.79 2.33 20.71
CA SER A 69 13.14 2.21 20.17
C SER A 69 13.09 1.99 18.66
N GLU A 70 14.21 2.25 17.98
CA GLU A 70 14.33 2.03 16.54
C GLU A 70 14.09 0.55 16.17
N GLY A 71 14.59 -0.38 16.98
CA GLY A 71 14.40 -1.81 16.77
C GLY A 71 12.93 -2.23 16.85
N GLU A 72 12.19 -1.72 17.84
CA GLU A 72 10.76 -2.01 18.01
C GLU A 72 9.92 -1.42 16.87
N PHE A 73 10.24 -0.20 16.42
CA PHE A 73 9.56 0.42 15.29
C PHE A 73 9.79 -0.37 13.99
N ASN A 74 11.03 -0.77 13.72
CA ASN A 74 11.36 -1.57 12.53
C ASN A 74 10.69 -2.95 12.56
N ALA A 75 10.66 -3.60 13.73
CA ALA A 75 9.97 -4.87 13.89
C ALA A 75 8.45 -4.74 13.67
N ALA A 76 7.83 -3.69 14.22
CA ALA A 76 6.40 -3.42 14.01
C ALA A 76 6.09 -3.12 12.54
N ARG A 77 6.97 -2.37 11.86
CA ARG A 77 6.84 -2.08 10.42
C ARG A 77 6.92 -3.35 9.58
N GLN A 78 7.96 -4.16 9.77
CA GLN A 78 8.13 -5.40 9.02
C GLN A 78 6.91 -6.31 9.18
N ARG A 79 6.45 -6.48 10.43
CA ARG A 79 5.28 -7.30 10.72
C ARG A 79 4.01 -6.78 10.08
N ALA A 80 3.80 -5.46 10.08
CA ALA A 80 2.65 -4.85 9.42
C ALA A 80 2.68 -5.06 7.89
N GLU A 81 3.87 -5.00 7.29
CA GLU A 81 4.07 -5.32 5.86
C GLU A 81 3.77 -6.81 5.58
N ASP A 82 4.26 -7.73 6.40
CA ASP A 82 4.02 -9.18 6.28
C ASP A 82 2.52 -9.54 6.42
N GLU A 83 1.80 -8.85 7.31
CA GLU A 83 0.37 -9.08 7.59
C GLU A 83 -0.57 -8.27 6.66
N GLY A 84 -0.02 -7.41 5.79
CA GLY A 84 -0.80 -6.55 4.88
C GLY A 84 -1.67 -5.52 5.62
N CYS A 85 -1.21 -5.05 6.78
CA CYS A 85 -1.88 -4.08 7.63
C CYS A 85 -1.00 -2.84 7.89
N THR A 86 -1.55 -1.84 8.56
CA THR A 86 -0.81 -0.65 8.99
C THR A 86 -0.29 -0.83 10.42
N ILE A 87 0.78 -0.11 10.80
CA ILE A 87 1.31 -0.14 12.18
C ILE A 87 0.20 0.19 13.20
N GLY A 88 -0.69 1.13 12.88
CA GLY A 88 -1.81 1.46 13.76
C GLY A 88 -2.84 0.34 13.90
N GLU A 89 -3.06 -0.48 12.87
CA GLU A 89 -3.91 -1.67 12.96
C GLU A 89 -3.25 -2.77 13.78
N LEU A 90 -1.97 -3.04 13.51
CA LEU A 90 -1.17 -3.98 14.28
C LEU A 90 -1.15 -3.60 15.77
N ALA A 91 -0.95 -2.31 16.08
CA ALA A 91 -0.94 -1.80 17.45
C ALA A 91 -2.31 -1.93 18.13
N ARG A 92 -3.41 -1.67 17.41
CA ARG A 92 -4.77 -1.84 17.95
C ARG A 92 -5.06 -3.31 18.24
N GLU A 93 -4.77 -4.22 17.32
CA GLU A 93 -4.97 -5.66 17.53
C GLU A 93 -4.13 -6.17 18.70
N ALA A 94 -2.86 -5.74 18.80
CA ALA A 94 -2.00 -6.10 19.92
C ALA A 94 -2.55 -5.56 21.25
N PHE A 95 -3.07 -4.33 21.26
CA PHE A 95 -3.67 -3.73 22.44
C PHE A 95 -4.97 -4.41 22.86
N ASP A 96 -5.86 -4.70 21.91
CA ASP A 96 -7.13 -5.38 22.17
C ASP A 96 -6.88 -6.80 22.73
N ARG A 97 -5.89 -7.54 22.16
CA ARG A 97 -5.43 -8.83 22.68
C ARG A 97 -4.83 -8.74 24.08
N TYR A 98 -4.08 -7.68 24.38
CA TYR A 98 -3.48 -7.48 25.70
C TYR A 98 -4.52 -7.15 26.77
N MET A 99 -5.55 -6.38 26.40
CA MET A 99 -6.62 -5.97 27.32
C MET A 99 -7.70 -7.04 27.53
N ASP A 100 -7.67 -8.14 26.77
CA ASP A 100 -8.69 -9.19 26.79
C ASP A 100 -10.10 -8.65 26.58
N THR A 101 -10.22 -7.57 25.79
CA THR A 101 -11.49 -6.89 25.50
C THR A 101 -12.39 -7.67 24.54
N ASP A 102 -11.97 -8.87 24.13
CA ASP A 102 -12.72 -9.85 23.33
C ASP A 102 -13.45 -10.90 24.22
N SER A 103 -13.65 -10.64 25.52
CA SER A 103 -14.56 -11.39 26.42
C SER A 103 -15.93 -10.72 26.59
#